data_AF-A0A821AA98-F1
#
_entry.id   AF-A0A821AA98-F1
#
_cell.length_a   1.000
_cell.length_b   1.000
_cell.length_c   1.000
_cell.angle_alpha   90.00
_cell.angle_beta   90.00
_cell.angle_gamma   90.00
#
_symmetry.space_group_name_H-M   'P 1'
#
loop_
_entity.id
_entity.type
_entity.pdbx_description
1 polymer ?
#
loop_
_entity_poly.entity_id
_entity_poly.type
_entity_poly.pdbx_seq_one_letter_code
_entity_poly.pdbx_strand_id
1 'polypeptide(L)'
;MATQSDLTGISTTTEAASDVDLDQRTQEQQNEIEKEIADHQPLISAKIETSELKNEYLLEDKIYQDKVSELIKKYKYIRRTRGDGNCFYRAFGFGYLEQNLNHKNELERFRQLTHTLKNKLVQLGYLDFTVEDVSDVVLEVIDNVCKSANETSLMESFCSPAHSDYFVAYLR
;
A
#
# COMPACT_ATOMS: atom_id res chain seq x y z
N MET A 1 -14.48 -29.94 67.19
CA MET A 1 -15.68 -29.37 66.56
C MET A 1 -15.46 -27.86 66.52
N ALA A 2 -15.63 -27.23 65.34
CA ALA A 2 -15.44 -25.80 65.02
C ALA A 2 -13.96 -25.31 64.97
N THR A 3 -13.34 -25.11 63.79
CA THR A 3 -13.34 -23.92 62.87
C THR A 3 -12.64 -22.70 63.50
N GLN A 4 -11.73 -21.95 62.87
CA GLN A 4 -11.65 -21.52 61.47
C GLN A 4 -10.27 -20.88 61.23
N SER A 5 -9.60 -21.23 60.13
CA SER A 5 -8.49 -20.46 59.54
C SER A 5 -9.02 -19.60 58.38
N ASP A 6 -8.20 -18.61 58.01
CA ASP A 6 -8.07 -18.03 56.66
C ASP A 6 -8.73 -16.69 56.31
N LEU A 7 -7.84 -15.69 56.24
CA LEU A 7 -7.51 -14.89 55.05
C LEU A 7 -8.68 -14.22 54.32
N THR A 8 -8.98 -13.00 54.75
CA THR A 8 -9.60 -11.98 53.90
C THR A 8 -8.52 -11.03 53.36
N GLY A 9 -8.41 -10.93 52.04
CA GLY A 9 -7.86 -9.73 51.40
C GLY A 9 -6.81 -9.95 50.32
N ILE A 10 -7.20 -10.57 49.19
CA ILE A 10 -6.60 -10.21 47.90
C ILE A 10 -7.76 -9.91 46.95
N SER A 11 -8.00 -8.62 46.72
CA SER A 11 -8.90 -8.11 45.70
C SER A 11 -8.25 -8.34 44.34
N THR A 12 -8.54 -9.47 43.70
CA THR A 12 -8.27 -9.69 42.27
C THR A 12 -9.32 -8.95 41.45
N THR A 13 -9.17 -7.62 41.34
CA THR A 13 -9.80 -6.83 40.27
C THR A 13 -8.88 -6.81 39.07
N THR A 14 -8.94 -7.86 38.25
CA THR A 14 -8.40 -7.87 36.89
C THR A 14 -9.25 -8.81 36.04
N GLU A 15 -10.56 -8.58 36.01
CA GLU A 15 -11.41 -9.18 34.99
C GLU A 15 -11.23 -8.39 33.69
N ALA A 16 -11.04 -9.16 32.62
CA ALA A 16 -10.67 -8.76 31.27
C ALA A 16 -11.43 -7.52 30.77
N ALA A 17 -10.69 -6.58 30.18
CA ALA A 17 -11.27 -5.60 29.27
C ALA A 17 -12.12 -6.37 28.23
N SER A 18 -13.37 -5.94 28.01
CA SER A 18 -14.27 -6.59 27.06
C SER A 18 -13.65 -6.63 25.66
N ASP A 19 -13.88 -7.70 24.89
CA ASP A 19 -13.34 -7.86 23.52
C ASP A 19 -13.54 -6.62 22.63
N VAL A 20 -14.70 -5.95 22.76
CA VAL A 20 -15.01 -4.71 22.02
C VAL A 20 -14.10 -3.53 22.39
N ASP A 21 -13.68 -3.43 23.65
CA ASP A 21 -12.73 -2.40 24.12
C ASP A 21 -11.31 -2.70 23.58
N LEU A 22 -10.94 -3.98 23.52
CA LEU A 22 -9.65 -4.40 22.96
C LEU A 22 -9.59 -4.12 21.45
N ASP A 23 -10.62 -4.51 20.70
CA ASP A 23 -10.70 -4.25 19.25
C ASP A 23 -10.61 -2.75 18.94
N GLN A 24 -11.34 -1.92 19.70
CA GLN A 24 -11.30 -0.47 19.53
C GLN A 24 -9.89 0.07 19.77
N ARG A 25 -9.23 -0.34 20.86
CA ARG A 25 -7.88 0.10 21.20
C ARG A 25 -6.84 -0.36 20.18
N THR A 26 -6.99 -1.56 19.64
CA THR A 26 -6.13 -2.07 18.56
C THR A 26 -6.32 -1.26 17.27
N GLN A 27 -7.56 -0.93 16.91
CA GLN A 27 -7.84 -0.11 15.73
C GLN A 27 -7.27 1.31 15.89
N GLU A 28 -7.41 1.92 17.07
CA GLU A 28 -6.85 3.23 17.38
C GLU A 28 -5.32 3.22 17.24
N GLN A 29 -4.65 2.21 17.80
CA GLN A 29 -3.20 2.05 17.66
C GLN A 29 -2.77 1.87 16.20
N GLN A 30 -3.48 1.07 15.42
CA GLN A 30 -3.18 0.86 14.01
C GLN A 30 -3.30 2.17 13.22
N ASN A 31 -4.37 2.94 13.47
CA ASN A 31 -4.59 4.23 12.82
C ASN A 31 -3.50 5.25 13.17
N GLU A 32 -3.02 5.25 14.42
CA GLU A 32 -1.91 6.12 14.86
C GLU A 32 -0.61 5.78 14.13
N ILE A 33 -0.27 4.49 14.03
CA ILE A 33 0.91 4.02 13.30
C ILE A 33 0.82 4.38 11.81
N GLU A 34 -0.32 4.11 11.18
CA GLU A 34 -0.54 4.44 9.76
C GLU A 34 -0.44 5.94 9.49
N LYS A 35 -0.95 6.76 10.41
CA LYS A 35 -0.85 8.21 10.33
C LYS A 35 0.61 8.67 10.46
N GLU A 36 1.35 8.14 11.43
CA GLU A 36 2.78 8.47 11.59
C GLU A 36 3.58 8.10 10.32
N ILE A 37 3.33 6.92 9.76
CA ILE A 37 3.95 6.50 8.50
C ILE A 37 3.55 7.45 7.36
N ALA A 38 2.27 7.83 7.27
CA ALA A 38 1.75 8.69 6.22
C ALA A 38 2.33 10.11 6.26
N ASP A 39 2.61 10.64 7.45
CA ASP A 39 3.22 11.95 7.67
C ASP A 39 4.69 12.00 7.20
N HIS A 40 5.40 10.87 7.27
CA HIS A 40 6.82 10.79 6.90
C HIS A 40 7.09 10.23 5.50
N GLN A 41 6.17 9.42 4.95
CA GLN A 41 6.36 8.71 3.70
C GLN A 41 5.22 9.00 2.72
N PRO A 42 5.49 9.52 1.51
CA PRO A 42 4.47 9.61 0.48
C PRO A 42 4.07 8.21 -0.01
N LEU A 43 2.88 8.08 -0.60
CA LEU A 43 2.41 6.83 -1.19
C LEU A 43 3.40 6.26 -2.22
N ILE A 44 3.91 7.14 -3.08
CA ILE A 44 4.96 6.89 -4.05
C ILE A 44 5.98 8.04 -3.97
N SER A 45 7.27 7.74 -3.80
CA SER A 45 8.31 8.79 -3.71
C SER A 45 8.69 9.35 -5.08
N ALA A 46 9.44 10.45 -5.09
CA ALA A 46 10.19 10.86 -6.28
C ALA A 46 11.22 9.78 -6.68
N LYS A 47 11.62 9.80 -7.96
CA LYS A 47 12.68 8.95 -8.50
C LYS A 47 14.02 9.52 -8.04
N ILE A 48 14.81 8.71 -7.36
CA ILE A 48 16.13 9.11 -6.87
C ILE A 48 17.20 8.14 -7.38
N GLU A 49 18.47 8.52 -7.29
CA GLU A 49 19.57 7.62 -7.64
C GLU A 49 19.65 6.45 -6.66
N THR A 50 19.93 5.25 -7.18
CA THR A 50 20.09 4.04 -6.35
C THR A 50 21.27 4.13 -5.39
N SER A 51 22.24 5.02 -5.66
CA SER A 51 23.39 5.33 -4.80
C SER A 51 22.96 5.82 -3.41
N GLU A 52 21.83 6.52 -3.32
CA GLU A 52 21.28 7.06 -2.06
C GLU A 52 20.95 5.96 -1.05
N LEU A 53 20.71 4.72 -1.49
CA LEU A 53 20.48 3.58 -0.58
C LEU A 53 21.67 3.33 0.35
N LYS A 54 22.89 3.70 -0.04
CA LYS A 54 24.07 3.52 0.84
C LYS A 54 23.95 4.29 2.15
N ASN A 55 23.25 5.42 2.12
CA ASN A 55 23.06 6.29 3.27
C ASN A 55 22.05 5.71 4.29
N GLU A 56 21.26 4.72 3.90
CA GLU A 56 20.29 4.05 4.78
C GLU A 56 20.90 2.97 5.66
N TYR A 57 22.08 2.46 5.28
CA TYR A 57 22.76 1.39 6.00
C TYR A 57 24.02 1.91 6.66
N LEU A 58 24.32 1.42 7.86
CA LEU A 58 25.57 1.74 8.55
C LEU A 58 26.77 1.29 7.68
N LEU A 59 27.86 2.05 7.71
CA LEU A 59 29.09 1.71 6.97
C LEU A 59 29.71 0.38 7.43
N GLU A 60 29.44 0.01 8.68
CA GLU A 60 29.91 -1.23 9.29
C GLU A 60 29.10 -2.46 8.86
N ASP A 61 27.88 -2.26 8.33
CA ASP A 61 27.05 -3.33 7.80
C ASP A 61 27.50 -3.72 6.38
N LYS A 62 28.63 -4.42 6.33
CA LYS A 62 29.29 -4.80 5.07
C LYS A 62 28.37 -5.62 4.17
N ILE A 63 27.51 -6.48 4.73
CA ILE A 63 26.63 -7.33 3.94
C ILE A 63 25.62 -6.49 3.15
N TYR A 64 24.99 -5.51 3.81
CA TYR A 64 24.06 -4.61 3.12
C TYR A 64 24.77 -3.63 2.19
N GLN A 65 25.93 -3.09 2.58
CA GLN A 65 26.74 -2.22 1.72
C GLN A 65 27.17 -2.91 0.42
N ASP A 66 27.58 -4.18 0.49
CA ASP A 66 27.96 -4.98 -0.68
C ASP A 66 26.74 -5.24 -1.58
N LYS A 67 25.60 -5.62 -1.00
CA LYS A 67 24.34 -5.81 -1.76
C LYS A 67 23.89 -4.54 -2.46
N VAL A 68 23.91 -3.41 -1.78
CA VAL A 68 23.58 -2.10 -2.38
C VAL A 68 24.56 -1.76 -3.50
N SER A 69 25.85 -2.04 -3.31
CA SER A 69 26.86 -1.83 -4.35
C SER A 69 26.62 -2.68 -5.60
N GLU A 70 26.13 -3.91 -5.46
CA GLU A 70 25.70 -4.74 -6.60
C GLU A 70 24.42 -4.22 -7.26
N LEU A 71 23.46 -3.68 -6.49
CA LEU A 71 22.24 -3.08 -7.03
C LEU A 71 22.52 -1.84 -7.87
N ILE A 72 23.41 -0.95 -7.41
CA ILE A 72 23.79 0.28 -8.12
C ILE A 72 24.38 -0.02 -9.51
N LYS A 73 25.06 -1.16 -9.67
CA LYS A 73 25.61 -1.59 -10.97
C LYS A 73 24.51 -1.96 -11.97
N LYS A 74 23.32 -2.37 -11.49
CA LYS A 74 22.21 -2.88 -12.31
C LYS A 74 21.12 -1.84 -12.52
N TYR A 75 20.83 -1.04 -11.50
CA TYR A 75 19.73 -0.10 -11.48
C TYR A 75 20.25 1.29 -11.16
N LYS A 76 19.95 2.25 -12.04
CA LYS A 76 20.40 3.64 -11.88
C LYS A 76 19.53 4.42 -10.90
N TYR A 77 18.23 4.11 -10.88
CA TYR A 77 17.24 4.82 -10.09
C TYR A 77 16.39 3.86 -9.26
N ILE A 78 15.86 4.38 -8.16
CA ILE A 78 14.89 3.71 -7.31
C ILE A 78 13.74 4.67 -6.97
N ARG A 79 12.56 4.09 -6.76
CA ARG A 79 11.40 4.77 -6.20
C ARG A 79 10.90 3.97 -5.01
N ARG A 80 10.61 4.66 -3.90
CA ARG A 80 10.04 4.04 -2.70
C ARG A 80 8.52 4.11 -2.74
N THR A 81 7.90 3.14 -2.08
CA THR A 81 6.46 3.11 -1.83
C THR A 81 6.24 3.09 -0.32
N ARG A 82 5.13 3.67 0.15
CA ARG A 82 4.79 3.69 1.57
C ARG A 82 4.70 2.27 2.13
N GLY A 83 5.25 2.05 3.32
CA GLY A 83 5.15 0.77 4.04
C GLY A 83 3.80 0.56 4.73
N ASP A 84 2.69 0.56 3.97
CA ASP A 84 1.30 0.49 4.47
C ASP A 84 0.62 -0.87 4.24
N GLY A 85 1.39 -1.92 3.94
CA GLY A 85 0.86 -3.24 3.57
C GLY A 85 0.28 -3.34 2.15
N ASN A 86 0.19 -2.22 1.42
CA ASN A 86 -0.23 -2.15 0.01
C ASN A 86 0.94 -1.91 -0.96
N CYS A 87 2.16 -1.79 -0.42
CA CYS A 87 3.38 -1.43 -1.15
C CYS A 87 3.62 -2.25 -2.42
N PHE A 88 3.36 -3.56 -2.42
CA PHE A 88 3.53 -4.42 -3.60
C PHE A 88 2.59 -4.01 -4.73
N TYR A 89 1.28 -3.97 -4.48
CA TYR A 89 0.27 -3.63 -5.48
C TYR A 89 0.47 -2.21 -5.99
N ARG A 90 0.83 -1.29 -5.09
CA ARG A 90 1.11 0.11 -5.44
C ARG A 90 2.34 0.24 -6.33
N ALA A 91 3.44 -0.43 -5.98
CA ALA A 91 4.67 -0.44 -6.79
C ALA A 91 4.45 -1.10 -8.15
N PHE A 92 3.70 -2.21 -8.18
CA PHE A 92 3.36 -2.91 -9.42
C PHE A 92 2.51 -2.04 -10.35
N GLY A 93 1.40 -1.49 -9.85
CA GLY A 93 0.51 -0.63 -10.63
C GLY A 93 1.22 0.60 -11.20
N PHE A 94 1.98 1.30 -10.35
CA PHE A 94 2.74 2.47 -10.78
C PHE A 94 3.80 2.08 -11.82
N GLY A 95 4.62 1.07 -11.53
CA GLY A 95 5.71 0.64 -12.42
C GLY A 95 5.19 0.14 -13.78
N TYR A 96 4.07 -0.57 -13.80
CA TYR A 96 3.43 -1.03 -15.03
C TYR A 96 2.96 0.15 -15.90
N LEU A 97 2.29 1.14 -15.31
CA LEU A 97 1.84 2.32 -16.06
C LEU A 97 3.01 3.22 -16.48
N GLU A 98 4.03 3.40 -15.62
CA GLU A 98 5.23 4.17 -15.93
C GLU A 98 5.98 3.59 -17.15
N GLN A 99 6.12 2.27 -17.23
CA GLN A 99 6.74 1.58 -18.38
C GLN A 99 5.93 1.72 -19.67
N ASN A 100 4.62 1.99 -19.55
CA ASN A 100 3.69 2.04 -20.68
C ASN A 100 3.20 3.44 -21.03
N LEU A 101 3.75 4.51 -20.43
CA LEU A 101 3.38 5.91 -20.71
C LEU A 101 3.35 6.25 -22.21
N ASN A 102 4.29 5.68 -22.98
CA ASN A 102 4.41 5.90 -24.43
C ASN A 102 3.84 4.75 -25.29
N HIS A 103 3.28 3.72 -24.67
CA HIS A 103 2.78 2.51 -25.33
C HIS A 103 1.25 2.51 -25.39
N LYS A 104 0.68 3.39 -26.22
CA LYS A 104 -0.78 3.61 -26.31
C LYS A 104 -1.59 2.33 -26.53
N ASN A 105 -1.09 1.41 -27.37
CA ASN A 105 -1.76 0.14 -27.62
C ASN A 105 -1.86 -0.73 -26.36
N GLU A 106 -0.84 -0.68 -25.50
CA GLU A 106 -0.82 -1.45 -24.26
C GLU A 106 -1.72 -0.84 -23.19
N LEU A 107 -1.76 0.49 -23.09
CA LEU A 107 -2.70 1.19 -22.23
C LEU A 107 -4.16 0.94 -22.64
N GLU A 108 -4.45 0.96 -23.96
CA GLU A 108 -5.78 0.63 -24.48
C GLU A 108 -6.14 -0.84 -24.23
N ARG A 109 -5.17 -1.77 -24.38
CA ARG A 109 -5.35 -3.18 -24.02
C ARG A 109 -5.71 -3.33 -22.53
N PHE A 110 -5.00 -2.61 -21.66
CA PHE A 110 -5.26 -2.64 -20.22
C PHE A 110 -6.64 -2.07 -19.88
N ARG A 111 -7.02 -0.95 -20.51
CA ARG A 111 -8.35 -0.34 -20.39
C ARG A 111 -9.47 -1.33 -20.76
N GLN A 112 -9.34 -2.02 -21.89
CA GLN A 112 -10.31 -3.03 -22.34
C GLN A 112 -10.36 -4.24 -21.41
N LEU A 113 -9.20 -4.66 -20.87
CA LEU A 113 -9.13 -5.72 -19.87
C LEU A 113 -9.90 -5.33 -18.60
N THR A 114 -9.77 -4.08 -18.14
CA THR A 114 -10.50 -3.56 -16.98
C THR A 114 -12.02 -3.63 -17.17
N HIS A 115 -12.53 -3.19 -18.32
CA HIS A 115 -13.95 -3.35 -18.65
C HIS A 115 -14.40 -4.82 -18.66
N THR A 116 -13.57 -5.71 -19.21
CA THR A 116 -13.89 -7.14 -19.29
C THR A 116 -13.85 -7.79 -17.90
N LEU A 117 -12.92 -7.38 -17.05
CA LEU A 117 -12.74 -7.93 -15.71
C LEU A 117 -13.94 -7.57 -14.82
N LYS A 118 -14.47 -6.35 -14.91
CA LYS A 118 -15.71 -5.96 -14.22
C LYS A 118 -16.82 -7.00 -14.41
N ASN A 119 -17.16 -7.28 -15.67
CA ASN A 119 -18.22 -8.24 -16.01
C ASN A 119 -17.92 -9.65 -15.48
N LYS A 120 -16.66 -10.08 -15.50
CA LYS A 120 -16.24 -11.40 -14.98
C LYS A 120 -16.37 -11.47 -13.46
N LEU A 121 -15.99 -10.43 -12.73
CA LEU A 121 -16.10 -10.39 -11.27
C LEU A 121 -17.57 -10.47 -10.83
N VAL A 122 -18.46 -9.75 -11.52
CA VAL A 122 -19.91 -9.84 -11.27
C VAL A 122 -20.44 -11.25 -11.50
N GLN A 123 -20.01 -11.92 -12.58
CA GLN A 123 -20.37 -13.32 -12.84
C GLN A 123 -19.84 -14.30 -11.78
N LEU A 124 -18.72 -13.96 -11.12
CA LEU A 124 -18.15 -14.74 -10.02
C LEU A 124 -18.80 -14.44 -8.66
N GLY A 125 -19.81 -13.57 -8.62
CA GLY A 125 -20.61 -13.28 -7.43
C GLY A 125 -20.19 -12.03 -6.65
N TYR A 126 -19.29 -11.20 -7.20
CA TYR A 126 -19.02 -9.88 -6.63
C TYR A 126 -20.22 -8.95 -6.86
N LEU A 127 -20.46 -8.02 -5.92
CA LEU A 127 -21.54 -7.04 -6.03
C LEU A 127 -21.23 -6.02 -7.13
N ASP A 128 -22.14 -5.88 -8.08
CA ASP A 128 -21.96 -5.05 -9.28
C ASP A 128 -21.53 -3.61 -8.96
N PHE A 129 -22.28 -2.93 -8.10
CA PHE A 129 -21.98 -1.53 -7.73
C PHE A 129 -20.59 -1.36 -7.10
N THR A 130 -20.13 -2.33 -6.28
CA THR A 130 -18.80 -2.24 -5.65
C THR A 130 -17.66 -2.43 -6.65
N VAL A 131 -17.85 -3.32 -7.62
CA VAL A 131 -16.84 -3.57 -8.67
C VAL A 131 -16.82 -2.42 -9.66
N GLU A 132 -17.99 -1.83 -9.94
CA GLU A 132 -18.13 -0.62 -10.76
C GLU A 132 -17.33 0.54 -10.18
N ASP A 133 -17.54 0.90 -8.92
CA ASP A 133 -16.82 2.00 -8.26
C ASP A 133 -15.30 1.84 -8.37
N VAL A 134 -14.80 0.62 -8.13
CA VAL A 134 -13.36 0.31 -8.21
C VAL A 134 -12.84 0.35 -9.65
N SER A 135 -13.61 -0.17 -10.60
CA SER A 135 -13.22 -0.20 -12.01
C SER A 135 -13.19 1.20 -12.61
N ASP A 136 -14.15 2.04 -12.26
CA ASP A 136 -14.28 3.40 -12.80
C ASP A 136 -13.09 4.27 -12.38
N VAL A 137 -12.65 4.18 -11.12
CA VAL A 137 -11.44 4.87 -10.65
C VAL A 137 -10.19 4.41 -11.40
N VAL A 138 -10.04 3.10 -11.65
CA VAL A 138 -8.90 2.58 -12.41
C VAL A 138 -8.94 3.05 -13.87
N LEU A 139 -10.11 3.06 -14.50
CA LEU A 139 -10.29 3.57 -15.85
C LEU A 139 -9.96 5.06 -15.93
N GLU A 140 -10.35 5.85 -14.94
CA GLU A 140 -9.98 7.27 -14.84
C GLU A 140 -8.46 7.45 -14.78
N VAL A 141 -7.77 6.67 -13.95
CA VAL A 141 -6.29 6.70 -13.85
C VAL A 141 -5.66 6.34 -15.21
N ILE A 142 -6.14 5.30 -15.88
CA ILE A 142 -5.63 4.91 -17.21
C ILE A 142 -5.88 6.01 -18.24
N ASP A 143 -7.07 6.61 -18.25
CA ASP A 143 -7.44 7.68 -19.19
C ASP A 143 -6.59 8.93 -18.95
N ASN A 144 -6.30 9.28 -17.70
CA ASN A 144 -5.41 10.39 -17.34
C ASN A 144 -3.99 10.16 -17.85
N VAL A 145 -3.48 8.92 -17.72
CA VAL A 145 -2.18 8.52 -18.25
C VAL A 145 -2.16 8.59 -19.79
N CYS A 146 -3.21 8.09 -20.45
CA CYS A 146 -3.34 8.15 -21.92
C CYS A 146 -3.36 9.57 -22.47
N LYS A 147 -4.02 10.52 -21.77
CA LYS A 147 -4.14 11.93 -22.18
C LYS A 147 -2.83 12.70 -22.02
N SER A 148 -2.18 12.52 -20.87
CA SER A 148 -1.04 13.32 -20.44
C SER A 148 0.31 12.75 -20.89
N ALA A 149 0.41 11.42 -20.97
CA ALA A 149 1.59 10.63 -21.35
C ALA A 149 2.89 11.07 -20.65
N ASN A 150 2.81 11.51 -19.40
CA ASN A 150 3.97 11.99 -18.64
C ASN A 150 3.99 11.47 -17.20
N GLU A 151 5.20 11.41 -16.64
CA GLU A 151 5.44 10.88 -15.29
C GLU A 151 4.77 11.74 -14.20
N THR A 152 4.68 13.06 -14.40
CA THR A 152 4.12 13.99 -13.40
C THR A 152 2.64 13.72 -13.15
N SER A 153 1.83 13.59 -14.21
CA SER A 153 0.40 13.31 -14.07
C SER A 153 0.13 11.91 -13.51
N LEU A 154 0.99 10.93 -13.81
CA LEU A 154 0.93 9.60 -13.19
C LEU A 154 1.24 9.68 -11.68
N MET A 155 2.27 10.45 -11.31
CA MET A 155 2.61 10.71 -9.91
C MET A 155 1.46 11.39 -9.15
N GLU A 156 0.82 12.41 -9.74
CA GLU A 156 -0.34 13.08 -9.14
C GLU A 156 -1.49 12.10 -8.87
N SER A 157 -1.76 11.22 -9.82
CA SER A 157 -2.79 10.18 -9.68
C SER A 157 -2.43 9.20 -8.55
N PHE A 158 -1.22 8.63 -8.56
CA PHE A 158 -0.81 7.61 -7.58
C PHE A 158 -0.47 8.16 -6.19
N CYS A 159 -0.26 9.48 -6.06
CA CYS A 159 -0.09 10.15 -4.78
C CYS A 159 -1.41 10.67 -4.18
N SER A 160 -2.53 10.58 -4.91
CA SER A 160 -3.87 10.77 -4.33
C SER A 160 -4.30 9.47 -3.60
N PRO A 161 -4.63 9.51 -2.29
CA PRO A 161 -5.09 8.33 -1.57
C PRO A 161 -6.30 7.66 -2.24
N ALA A 162 -7.27 8.45 -2.69
CA ALA A 162 -8.45 7.92 -3.37
C ALA A 162 -8.07 7.12 -4.63
N HIS A 163 -7.33 7.71 -5.57
CA HIS A 163 -6.95 6.98 -6.78
C HIS A 163 -6.05 5.77 -6.48
N SER A 164 -5.06 5.95 -5.60
CA SER A 164 -4.04 4.93 -5.34
C SER A 164 -4.61 3.73 -4.59
N ASP A 165 -5.47 3.94 -3.60
CA ASP A 165 -6.04 2.87 -2.78
C ASP A 165 -7.15 2.11 -3.52
N TYR A 166 -7.94 2.79 -4.35
CA TYR A 166 -8.87 2.12 -5.28
C TYR A 166 -8.13 1.31 -6.35
N PHE A 167 -7.01 1.82 -6.87
CA PHE A 167 -6.17 1.06 -7.79
C PHE A 167 -5.57 -0.18 -7.12
N VAL A 168 -5.14 -0.06 -5.87
CA VAL A 168 -4.71 -1.22 -5.06
C VAL A 168 -5.85 -2.21 -4.86
N ALA A 169 -7.05 -1.73 -4.51
CA ALA A 169 -8.23 -2.59 -4.30
C ALA A 169 -8.59 -3.37 -5.57
N TYR A 170 -8.49 -2.75 -6.75
CA TYR A 170 -8.69 -3.41 -8.03
C TYR A 170 -7.70 -4.55 -8.30
N LEU A 171 -6.45 -4.41 -7.84
CA LEU A 171 -5.41 -5.41 -8.06
C LEU A 171 -5.42 -6.55 -7.03
N ARG A 172 -6.14 -6.41 -5.92
CA ARG A 172 -6.26 -7.42 -4.86
C ARG A 172 -7.32 -8.46 -5.18
#